data_AF-A0A928GN70-F1
#
_entry.id   AF-A0A928GN70-F1
#
_cell.length_a   1.000
_cell.length_b   1.000
_cell.length_c   1.000
_cell.angle_alpha   90.00
_cell.angle_beta   90.00
_cell.angle_gamma   90.00
#
_symmetry.space_group_name_H-M   'P 1'
#
loop_
_entity.id
_entity.type
_entity.pdbx_description
1 polymer ?
#
loop_
_entity_poly.entity_id
_entity_poly.type
_entity_poly.pdbx_seq_one_letter_code
_entity_poly.pdbx_strand_id
1 'polypeptide(L)'
;MKKVIVLFSFISLILVNVSSQNFETQVKSQRESFDEFRKKTQSGYNAFKNTTEQEFKNFRDSINAEFAKFMERTWTKSSTKPAIKATDTPLPPVIATPDKEKRPHFEPKPQNEVSKPIAKPEYRKSDTPIATLTPLPQKSSTKPAVTPKPIQEKAPAVKNFNFEFYGTPCNVTLTSSHKFSLSGIDEKSVADAWRKLSGNDYITVIDDCLRYKESLNLCDWAYLRFVEIMCNEFFGSSNLDEAHVMQMFILTQSGYKVRIARGGGRLVLLLPSTDEIYGYSYLTIGNANYYVLDKSVTASSFAIFDHEFPKEQWFAVGVAKEPHLAKEQDVMRYYKSKDNMCTVGLKLNKNIIDFYADYPRNGKWDVYSKASLSADVKSSLYPQLRKQIAGKSKTDAANMLLNFVQTAFKYKTDPEQFGEERPLFADETLYYPYCDCEDRSILYSILVHELLGLDVVLLNYPNHIATAVCFGSDDVKGDCFNIKGKRYVVCDPTYIGASIGRSMPNFKGVLPKLVTIW
;
A
#
# COMPACT_ATOMS: atom_id res chain seq x y z
N MET A 1 -82.24 -48.60 -17.70
CA MET A 1 -81.36 -47.47 -17.34
C MET A 1 -80.48 -47.69 -16.10
N LYS A 2 -80.85 -48.47 -15.06
CA LYS A 2 -80.02 -48.62 -13.85
C LYS A 2 -78.74 -49.48 -13.96
N LYS A 3 -78.61 -50.38 -14.95
CA LYS A 3 -77.40 -51.23 -15.12
C LYS A 3 -76.23 -50.56 -15.86
N VAL A 4 -76.48 -49.50 -16.63
CA VAL A 4 -75.44 -48.79 -17.41
C VAL A 4 -74.71 -47.75 -16.56
N ILE A 5 -75.38 -47.18 -15.55
CA ILE A 5 -74.81 -46.13 -14.68
C ILE A 5 -73.81 -46.71 -13.65
N VAL A 6 -74.03 -47.94 -13.16
CA VAL A 6 -73.12 -48.59 -12.19
C VAL A 6 -71.81 -49.04 -12.84
N LEU A 7 -71.85 -49.49 -14.10
CA LEU A 7 -70.66 -49.91 -14.85
C LEU A 7 -69.76 -48.72 -15.22
N PHE A 8 -70.35 -47.57 -15.57
CA PHE A 8 -69.61 -46.34 -15.86
C PHE A 8 -68.96 -45.72 -14.61
N SER A 9 -69.60 -45.78 -13.43
CA SER A 9 -68.98 -45.31 -12.17
C SER A 9 -67.80 -46.19 -11.73
N PHE A 10 -67.86 -47.52 -11.92
CA PHE A 10 -66.75 -48.41 -11.55
C PHE A 10 -65.54 -48.24 -12.48
N ILE A 11 -65.75 -48.07 -13.79
CA ILE A 11 -64.67 -47.84 -14.76
C ILE A 11 -64.02 -46.47 -14.54
N SER A 12 -64.80 -45.44 -14.21
CA SER A 12 -64.28 -44.10 -13.87
C SER A 12 -63.42 -44.12 -12.60
N LEU A 13 -63.83 -44.84 -11.55
CA LEU A 13 -63.07 -44.93 -10.29
C LEU A 13 -61.74 -45.69 -10.45
N ILE A 14 -61.71 -46.74 -11.29
CA ILE A 14 -60.48 -47.48 -11.60
C ILE A 14 -59.53 -46.64 -12.46
N LEU A 15 -60.04 -45.92 -13.47
CA LEU A 15 -59.23 -45.04 -14.32
C LEU A 15 -58.64 -43.86 -13.55
N VAL A 16 -59.37 -43.30 -12.58
CA VAL A 16 -58.87 -42.22 -11.70
C VAL A 16 -57.79 -42.75 -10.75
N ASN A 17 -57.96 -43.93 -10.15
CA ASN A 17 -56.93 -44.52 -9.28
C ASN A 17 -55.66 -44.93 -10.05
N VAL A 18 -55.79 -45.49 -11.26
CA VAL A 18 -54.64 -45.83 -12.12
C VAL A 18 -53.92 -44.55 -12.61
N SER A 19 -54.67 -43.50 -12.94
CA SER A 19 -54.08 -42.20 -13.33
C SER A 19 -53.37 -41.51 -12.16
N SER A 20 -53.91 -41.63 -10.94
CA SER A 20 -53.28 -41.12 -9.72
C SER A 20 -51.99 -41.87 -9.37
N GLN A 21 -52.01 -43.21 -9.42
CA GLN A 21 -50.80 -44.03 -9.19
C GLN A 21 -49.72 -43.78 -10.25
N ASN A 22 -50.10 -43.62 -11.52
CA ASN A 22 -49.16 -43.26 -12.59
C ASN A 22 -48.57 -41.86 -12.41
N PHE A 23 -49.38 -40.90 -11.96
CA PHE A 23 -48.92 -39.54 -11.67
C PHE A 23 -47.97 -39.51 -10.46
N GLU A 24 -48.29 -40.19 -9.36
CA GLU A 24 -47.40 -40.29 -8.20
C GLU A 24 -46.08 -40.98 -8.55
N THR A 25 -46.12 -42.04 -9.36
CA THR A 25 -44.92 -42.74 -9.84
C THR A 25 -44.06 -41.84 -10.73
N GLN A 26 -44.68 -41.04 -11.60
CA GLN A 26 -43.98 -40.08 -12.45
C GLN A 26 -43.35 -38.92 -11.64
N VAL A 27 -44.06 -38.39 -10.64
CA VAL A 27 -43.53 -37.37 -9.73
C VAL A 27 -42.38 -37.92 -8.88
N LYS A 28 -42.50 -39.17 -8.40
CA LYS A 28 -41.44 -39.85 -7.65
C LYS A 28 -40.19 -40.09 -8.51
N SER A 29 -40.36 -40.59 -9.73
CA SER A 29 -39.28 -40.77 -10.71
C SER A 29 -38.58 -39.45 -11.06
N GLN A 30 -39.33 -38.35 -11.24
CA GLN A 30 -38.74 -37.03 -11.50
C GLN A 30 -37.99 -36.47 -10.28
N ARG A 31 -38.49 -36.70 -9.06
CA ARG A 31 -37.78 -36.33 -7.81
C ARG A 31 -36.51 -37.16 -7.62
N GLU A 32 -36.57 -38.46 -7.84
CA GLU A 32 -35.41 -39.36 -7.78
C GLU A 32 -34.35 -38.97 -8.82
N SER A 33 -34.76 -38.64 -10.05
CA SER A 33 -33.87 -38.15 -11.11
C SER A 33 -33.23 -36.80 -10.77
N PHE A 34 -33.98 -35.87 -10.15
CA PHE A 34 -33.44 -34.59 -9.70
C PHE A 34 -32.49 -34.74 -8.50
N ASP A 35 -32.80 -35.63 -7.57
CA ASP A 35 -31.92 -35.93 -6.43
C ASP A 35 -30.63 -36.63 -6.88
N GLU A 36 -30.70 -37.52 -7.87
CA GLU A 36 -29.54 -38.14 -8.51
C GLU A 36 -28.70 -37.10 -9.25
N PHE A 37 -29.33 -36.20 -10.01
CA PHE A 37 -28.64 -35.07 -10.65
C PHE A 37 -27.93 -34.17 -9.62
N ARG A 38 -28.59 -33.83 -8.50
CA ARG A 38 -27.99 -33.03 -7.43
C ARG A 38 -26.80 -33.75 -6.80
N LYS A 39 -26.95 -35.05 -6.47
CA LYS A 39 -25.86 -35.87 -5.92
C LYS A 39 -24.69 -35.96 -6.87
N LYS A 40 -24.93 -36.18 -8.17
CA LYS A 40 -23.89 -36.24 -9.21
C LYS A 40 -23.19 -34.89 -9.37
N THR A 41 -23.93 -33.78 -9.35
CA THR A 41 -23.38 -32.42 -9.45
C THR A 41 -22.54 -32.09 -8.21
N GLN A 42 -23.03 -32.37 -7.00
CA GLN A 42 -22.28 -32.17 -5.76
C GLN A 42 -21.03 -33.03 -5.71
N SER A 43 -21.13 -34.30 -6.12
CA SER A 43 -19.99 -35.21 -6.16
C SER A 43 -18.95 -34.77 -7.18
N GLY A 44 -19.38 -34.31 -8.35
CA GLY A 44 -18.50 -33.74 -9.38
C GLY A 44 -17.81 -32.46 -8.89
N TYR A 45 -18.54 -31.56 -8.23
CA TYR A 45 -17.97 -30.36 -7.61
C TYR A 45 -16.95 -30.70 -6.52
N ASN A 46 -17.30 -31.62 -5.60
CA ASN A 46 -16.39 -32.05 -4.53
C ASN A 46 -15.14 -32.73 -5.10
N ALA A 47 -15.27 -33.57 -6.13
CA ALA A 47 -14.14 -34.20 -6.79
C ALA A 47 -13.22 -33.17 -7.46
N PHE A 48 -13.81 -32.19 -8.18
CA PHE A 48 -13.05 -31.08 -8.77
C PHE A 48 -12.33 -30.26 -7.70
N LYS A 49 -13.03 -29.88 -6.61
CA LYS A 49 -12.45 -29.15 -5.47
C LYS A 49 -11.27 -29.91 -4.87
N ASN A 50 -11.46 -31.18 -4.51
CA ASN A 50 -10.42 -32.01 -3.92
C ASN A 50 -9.21 -32.18 -4.85
N THR A 51 -9.46 -32.36 -6.16
CA THR A 51 -8.38 -32.47 -7.16
C THR A 51 -7.58 -31.17 -7.23
N THR A 52 -8.27 -30.03 -7.31
CA THR A 52 -7.65 -28.70 -7.38
C THR A 52 -6.84 -28.40 -6.12
N GLU A 53 -7.38 -28.70 -4.93
CA GLU A 53 -6.69 -28.53 -3.65
C GLU A 53 -5.43 -29.42 -3.57
N GLN A 54 -5.51 -30.66 -4.05
CA GLN A 54 -4.37 -31.57 -4.07
C GLN A 54 -3.29 -31.14 -5.05
N GLU A 55 -3.66 -30.70 -6.26
CA GLU A 55 -2.73 -30.17 -7.25
C GLU A 55 -2.02 -28.92 -6.73
N PHE A 56 -2.76 -27.98 -6.13
CA PHE A 56 -2.21 -26.79 -5.51
C PHE A 56 -1.25 -27.14 -4.38
N LYS A 57 -1.64 -28.07 -3.49
CA LYS A 57 -0.79 -28.54 -2.40
C LYS A 57 0.50 -29.16 -2.93
N ASN A 58 0.41 -30.06 -3.90
CA ASN A 58 1.59 -30.72 -4.49
C ASN A 58 2.55 -29.72 -5.12
N PHE A 59 2.02 -28.74 -5.86
CA PHE A 59 2.82 -27.67 -6.45
C PHE A 59 3.54 -26.85 -5.37
N ARG A 60 2.80 -26.35 -4.37
CA ARG A 60 3.35 -25.57 -3.25
C ARG A 60 4.41 -26.35 -2.48
N ASP A 61 4.13 -27.61 -2.15
CA ASP A 61 5.05 -28.46 -1.39
C ASP A 61 6.34 -28.71 -2.18
N SER A 62 6.25 -28.93 -3.49
CA SER A 62 7.42 -29.11 -4.37
C SER A 62 8.31 -27.86 -4.39
N ILE A 63 7.72 -26.69 -4.61
CA ILE A 63 8.47 -25.42 -4.64
C ILE A 63 9.16 -25.15 -3.30
N ASN A 64 8.43 -25.31 -2.19
CA ASN A 64 8.99 -25.04 -0.86
C ASN A 64 10.06 -26.07 -0.46
N ALA A 65 9.90 -27.35 -0.83
CA ALA A 65 10.92 -28.36 -0.60
C ALA A 65 12.20 -28.08 -1.39
N GLU A 66 12.08 -27.61 -2.63
CA GLU A 66 13.22 -27.17 -3.43
C GLU A 66 13.90 -25.95 -2.83
N PHE A 67 13.14 -24.93 -2.45
CA PHE A 67 13.66 -23.72 -1.82
C PHE A 67 14.44 -24.02 -0.53
N ALA A 68 13.93 -24.93 0.32
CA ALA A 68 14.63 -25.39 1.51
C ALA A 68 15.96 -26.09 1.21
N LYS A 69 16.05 -26.87 0.11
CA LYS A 69 17.32 -27.49 -0.32
C LYS A 69 18.35 -26.44 -0.75
N PHE A 70 17.91 -25.32 -1.31
CA PHE A 70 18.81 -24.20 -1.60
C PHE A 70 19.25 -23.48 -0.32
N MET A 71 18.37 -23.34 0.68
CA MET A 71 18.71 -22.73 1.97
C MET A 71 19.83 -23.45 2.71
N GLU A 72 19.93 -24.78 2.59
CA GLU A 72 20.99 -25.59 3.22
C GLU A 72 22.38 -25.40 2.60
N ARG A 73 22.46 -24.79 1.41
CA ARG A 73 23.73 -24.49 0.77
C ARG A 73 24.40 -23.33 1.48
N THR A 74 25.72 -23.28 1.44
CA THR A 74 26.50 -22.19 2.03
C THR A 74 26.04 -20.82 1.53
N TRP A 75 25.77 -19.91 2.46
CA TRP A 75 25.32 -18.55 2.14
C TRP A 75 26.49 -17.67 1.70
N THR A 76 26.23 -16.80 0.72
CA THR A 76 27.27 -15.95 0.15
C THR A 76 27.49 -14.73 1.04
N LYS A 77 28.76 -14.44 1.36
CA LYS A 77 29.12 -13.29 2.18
C LYS A 77 29.19 -12.02 1.35
N SER A 78 28.53 -10.96 1.81
CA SER A 78 28.64 -9.61 1.22
C SER A 78 28.97 -8.59 2.31
N SER A 79 29.78 -7.59 1.94
CA SER A 79 30.10 -6.47 2.81
C SER A 79 28.92 -5.51 2.95
N THR A 80 28.73 -5.00 4.16
CA THR A 80 27.70 -4.02 4.47
C THR A 80 28.21 -2.61 4.14
N LYS A 81 27.38 -1.79 3.51
CA LYS A 81 27.58 -0.36 3.32
C LYS A 81 26.81 0.41 4.39
N PRO A 82 27.37 1.54 4.89
CA PRO A 82 26.72 2.34 5.92
C PRO A 82 25.41 2.95 5.41
N ALA A 83 24.54 3.33 6.36
CA ALA A 83 23.31 4.02 6.03
C ALA A 83 23.60 5.34 5.28
N ILE A 84 22.84 5.58 4.20
CA ILE A 84 22.84 6.87 3.51
C ILE A 84 22.05 7.84 4.38
N LYS A 85 22.68 8.97 4.73
CA LYS A 85 21.98 10.10 5.35
C LYS A 85 21.34 10.93 4.26
N ALA A 86 20.12 11.41 4.47
CA ALA A 86 19.61 12.50 3.65
C ALA A 86 20.35 13.78 4.08
N THR A 87 20.87 14.53 3.11
CA THR A 87 21.86 15.61 3.33
C THR A 87 21.39 16.98 2.89
N ASP A 88 20.23 17.08 2.26
CA ASP A 88 19.71 18.37 1.81
C ASP A 88 19.30 19.14 3.05
N THR A 89 19.89 20.31 3.30
CA THR A 89 19.46 21.19 4.38
C THR A 89 18.69 22.34 3.74
N PRO A 90 17.36 22.41 3.93
CA PRO A 90 16.55 23.45 3.32
C PRO A 90 17.06 24.87 3.61
N LEU A 91 17.03 25.75 2.61
CA LEU A 91 17.29 27.17 2.83
C LEU A 91 16.16 27.81 3.66
N PRO A 92 16.49 28.76 4.57
CA PRO A 92 15.49 29.42 5.39
C PRO A 92 14.48 30.19 4.54
N PRO A 93 13.25 30.41 5.06
CA PRO A 93 12.21 31.10 4.34
C PRO A 93 12.61 32.54 4.04
N VAL A 94 12.25 33.00 2.85
CA VAL A 94 12.47 34.39 2.45
C VAL A 94 11.17 35.16 2.66
N ILE A 95 11.23 36.35 3.25
CA ILE A 95 10.08 37.26 3.34
C ILE A 95 10.04 38.12 2.07
N ALA A 96 8.88 38.13 1.40
CA ALA A 96 8.63 38.99 0.26
C ALA A 96 8.59 40.46 0.72
N THR A 97 9.27 41.33 -0.02
CA THR A 97 9.17 42.78 0.17
C THR A 97 8.48 43.40 -1.05
N PRO A 98 7.81 44.56 -0.91
CA PRO A 98 7.09 45.20 -2.02
C PRO A 98 7.94 45.42 -3.28
N ASP A 99 9.24 45.70 -3.14
CA ASP A 99 10.16 45.86 -4.27
C ASP A 99 10.51 44.53 -4.96
N LYS A 100 10.45 43.40 -4.25
CA LYS A 100 10.64 42.08 -4.83
C LYS A 100 9.44 41.61 -5.64
N GLU A 101 8.25 42.12 -5.35
CA GLU A 101 7.05 41.89 -6.16
C GLU A 101 7.02 42.68 -7.47
N LYS A 102 7.88 43.70 -7.65
CA LYS A 102 7.90 44.51 -8.88
C LYS A 102 8.91 44.04 -9.94
N ARG A 103 9.61 42.94 -9.69
CA ARG A 103 10.67 42.44 -10.59
C ARG A 103 10.09 41.83 -11.88
N PRO A 104 10.83 41.88 -13.02
CA PRO A 104 10.41 41.25 -14.27
C PRO A 104 10.18 39.75 -14.11
N HIS A 105 9.23 39.18 -14.81
CA HIS A 105 8.98 37.73 -14.80
C HIS A 105 10.01 36.96 -15.61
N PHE A 106 10.29 35.71 -15.20
CA PHE A 106 11.18 34.79 -15.88
C PHE A 106 10.40 33.62 -16.50
N GLU A 107 10.61 33.38 -17.79
CA GLU A 107 10.07 32.23 -18.51
C GLU A 107 11.22 31.52 -19.25
N PRO A 108 11.66 30.34 -18.78
CA PRO A 108 12.66 29.54 -19.47
C PRO A 108 12.07 28.89 -20.73
N LYS A 109 12.97 28.48 -21.63
CA LYS A 109 12.60 27.69 -22.82
C LYS A 109 11.93 26.36 -22.41
N PRO A 110 11.09 25.75 -23.27
CA PRO A 110 10.36 24.52 -22.96
C PRO A 110 11.28 23.39 -22.46
N GLN A 111 10.97 22.82 -21.30
CA GLN A 111 11.66 21.63 -20.77
C GLN A 111 10.92 20.38 -21.26
N ASN A 112 11.55 19.64 -22.18
CA ASN A 112 11.04 18.36 -22.67
C ASN A 112 11.47 17.17 -21.80
N GLU A 113 12.40 17.36 -20.86
CA GLU A 113 12.87 16.32 -19.95
C GLU A 113 12.12 16.40 -18.62
N VAL A 114 11.07 15.60 -18.52
CA VAL A 114 10.45 15.25 -17.24
C VAL A 114 11.20 14.04 -16.70
N SER A 115 11.59 14.07 -15.43
CA SER A 115 12.08 12.89 -14.72
C SER A 115 11.07 11.74 -14.95
N LYS A 116 11.43 10.76 -15.77
CA LYS A 116 10.55 9.61 -16.04
C LYS A 116 10.30 8.89 -14.70
N PRO A 117 9.09 8.38 -14.42
CA PRO A 117 8.95 7.29 -13.47
C PRO A 117 9.92 6.20 -13.93
N ILE A 118 10.74 5.68 -13.01
CA ILE A 118 11.60 4.52 -13.28
C ILE A 118 10.70 3.48 -13.96
N ALA A 119 11.03 3.12 -15.20
CA ALA A 119 10.28 2.12 -15.93
C ALA A 119 10.21 0.86 -15.07
N LYS A 120 9.01 0.29 -14.90
CA LYS A 120 8.87 -1.08 -14.39
C LYS A 120 9.87 -1.96 -15.15
N PRO A 121 10.71 -2.75 -14.49
CA PRO A 121 11.58 -3.67 -15.19
C PRO A 121 10.70 -4.55 -16.09
N GLU A 122 10.98 -4.53 -17.39
CA GLU A 122 10.34 -5.44 -18.33
C GLU A 122 10.63 -6.87 -17.87
N TYR A 123 9.54 -7.58 -17.59
CA TYR A 123 9.54 -8.98 -17.20
C TYR A 123 10.23 -9.80 -18.31
N ARG A 124 11.47 -10.24 -18.04
CA ARG A 124 12.10 -11.27 -18.86
C ARG A 124 11.39 -12.58 -18.51
N LYS A 125 10.53 -13.05 -19.42
CA LYS A 125 9.94 -14.39 -19.32
C LYS A 125 11.09 -15.38 -19.17
N SER A 126 11.16 -16.04 -18.03
CA SER A 126 12.00 -17.22 -17.87
C SER A 126 11.35 -18.34 -18.70
N ASP A 127 12.03 -18.79 -19.74
CA ASP A 127 11.63 -19.93 -20.57
C ASP A 127 11.82 -21.24 -19.78
N THR A 128 10.95 -21.47 -18.80
CA THR A 128 10.76 -22.80 -18.20
C THR A 128 9.46 -23.36 -18.75
N PRO A 129 9.43 -24.56 -19.37
CA PRO A 129 8.21 -25.09 -19.96
C PRO A 129 7.19 -25.40 -18.86
N ILE A 130 6.14 -24.59 -18.78
CA ILE A 130 4.93 -24.89 -17.99
C ILE A 130 3.94 -25.57 -18.92
N ALA A 131 3.46 -26.76 -18.53
CA ALA A 131 2.44 -27.49 -19.25
C ALA A 131 1.23 -26.58 -19.52
N THR A 132 0.93 -26.40 -20.81
CA THR A 132 -0.16 -25.54 -21.28
C THR A 132 -1.49 -26.18 -20.92
N LEU A 133 -2.19 -25.65 -19.91
CA LEU A 133 -3.58 -26.00 -19.66
C LEU A 133 -4.46 -25.23 -20.66
N THR A 134 -5.04 -25.96 -21.60
CA THR A 134 -5.99 -25.45 -22.58
C THR A 134 -7.26 -24.94 -21.87
N PRO A 135 -7.71 -23.69 -22.08
CA PRO A 135 -9.00 -23.24 -21.55
C PRO A 135 -10.14 -24.01 -22.21
N LEU A 136 -11.01 -24.63 -21.42
CA LEU A 136 -12.26 -25.22 -21.91
C LEU A 136 -13.20 -24.11 -22.43
N PRO A 137 -13.94 -24.33 -23.53
CA PRO A 137 -14.80 -23.31 -24.13
C PRO A 137 -15.98 -22.93 -23.22
N GLN A 138 -16.05 -21.68 -22.77
CA GLN A 138 -17.24 -21.11 -22.15
C GLN A 138 -18.32 -20.87 -23.21
N LYS A 139 -19.31 -21.75 -23.30
CA LYS A 139 -20.58 -21.44 -23.97
C LYS A 139 -21.37 -20.49 -23.07
N SER A 140 -21.60 -19.27 -23.55
CA SER A 140 -22.45 -18.30 -22.86
C SER A 140 -23.91 -18.78 -22.89
N SER A 141 -24.50 -19.06 -21.75
CA SER A 141 -25.95 -19.19 -21.62
C SER A 141 -26.48 -18.09 -20.70
N THR A 142 -27.17 -17.14 -21.30
CA THR A 142 -27.87 -16.07 -20.61
C THR A 142 -29.18 -16.60 -20.04
N LYS A 143 -29.20 -16.94 -18.74
CA LYS A 143 -30.42 -16.92 -17.92
C LYS A 143 -30.09 -16.33 -16.53
N PRO A 144 -31.00 -15.56 -15.90
CA PRO A 144 -30.74 -14.91 -14.62
C PRO A 144 -30.53 -15.95 -13.51
N ALA A 145 -29.40 -15.85 -12.80
CA ALA A 145 -29.10 -16.66 -11.63
C ALA A 145 -29.94 -16.19 -10.44
N VAL A 146 -30.80 -17.07 -9.92
CA VAL A 146 -31.38 -16.92 -8.58
C VAL A 146 -30.26 -17.23 -7.59
N THR A 147 -29.77 -16.23 -6.85
CA THR A 147 -28.79 -16.39 -5.77
C THR A 147 -29.40 -17.23 -4.64
N PRO A 148 -28.88 -18.44 -4.34
CA PRO A 148 -29.21 -19.12 -3.09
C PRO A 148 -28.53 -18.37 -1.93
N LYS A 149 -29.25 -18.16 -0.83
CA LYS A 149 -28.70 -17.59 0.41
C LYS A 149 -27.56 -18.48 0.94
N PRO A 150 -26.46 -17.91 1.45
CA PRO A 150 -25.38 -18.69 2.06
C PRO A 150 -25.90 -19.44 3.29
N ILE A 151 -25.70 -20.76 3.32
CA ILE A 151 -25.82 -21.55 4.54
C ILE A 151 -24.60 -21.19 5.39
N GLN A 152 -24.81 -20.42 6.47
CA GLN A 152 -23.78 -20.16 7.46
C GLN A 152 -23.52 -21.42 8.27
N GLU A 153 -22.48 -22.16 7.90
CA GLU A 153 -21.88 -23.16 8.76
C GLU A 153 -21.15 -22.41 9.89
N LYS A 154 -21.61 -22.57 11.14
CA LYS A 154 -20.91 -22.00 12.30
C LYS A 154 -19.57 -22.72 12.45
N ALA A 155 -18.50 -22.09 11.98
CA ALA A 155 -17.14 -22.53 12.25
C ALA A 155 -16.91 -22.60 13.79
N PRO A 156 -16.22 -23.62 14.30
CA PRO A 156 -15.84 -23.66 15.71
C PRO A 156 -15.00 -22.43 16.07
N ALA A 157 -15.08 -21.97 17.33
CA ALA A 157 -14.24 -20.89 17.83
C ALA A 157 -12.76 -21.32 17.79
N VAL A 158 -12.07 -20.96 16.71
CA VAL A 158 -10.64 -21.17 16.57
C VAL A 158 -9.95 -20.27 17.60
N LYS A 159 -9.04 -20.85 18.40
CA LYS A 159 -8.18 -20.03 19.27
C LYS A 159 -7.28 -19.22 18.35
N ASN A 160 -7.33 -17.91 18.48
CA ASN A 160 -6.62 -17.00 17.59
C ASN A 160 -5.66 -16.11 18.41
N PHE A 161 -4.58 -15.67 17.78
CA PHE A 161 -3.60 -14.75 18.35
C PHE A 161 -4.06 -13.31 18.12
N ASN A 162 -4.16 -12.53 19.19
CA ASN A 162 -4.47 -11.10 19.13
C ASN A 162 -3.19 -10.29 19.25
N PHE A 163 -3.09 -9.23 18.47
CA PHE A 163 -2.04 -8.22 18.54
C PHE A 163 -2.59 -6.87 18.09
N GLU A 164 -1.81 -5.81 18.23
CA GLU A 164 -2.20 -4.47 17.82
C GLU A 164 -1.32 -3.95 16.68
N PHE A 165 -1.94 -3.35 15.66
CA PHE A 165 -1.25 -2.73 14.54
C PHE A 165 -1.60 -1.23 14.48
N TYR A 166 -0.70 -0.38 14.99
CA TYR A 166 -0.92 1.07 15.12
C TYR A 166 -2.30 1.40 15.75
N GLY A 167 -2.56 0.91 16.97
CA GLY A 167 -3.85 1.07 17.65
C GLY A 167 -5.00 0.22 17.08
N THR A 168 -4.77 -0.53 16.00
CA THR A 168 -5.81 -1.35 15.35
C THR A 168 -5.76 -2.79 15.87
N PRO A 169 -6.79 -3.27 16.59
CA PRO A 169 -6.80 -4.65 17.09
C PRO A 169 -6.92 -5.63 15.93
N CYS A 170 -5.99 -6.57 15.86
CA CYS A 170 -5.89 -7.59 14.82
C CYS A 170 -5.92 -8.98 15.44
N ASN A 171 -6.43 -9.95 14.68
CA ASN A 171 -6.59 -11.32 15.11
C ASN A 171 -6.30 -12.28 13.97
N VAL A 172 -5.37 -13.22 14.18
CA VAL A 172 -4.95 -14.19 13.16
C VAL A 172 -5.01 -15.60 13.71
N THR A 173 -5.11 -16.59 12.82
CA THR A 173 -5.22 -18.02 13.13
C THR A 173 -3.87 -18.62 13.58
N LEU A 174 -3.25 -18.00 14.59
CA LEU A 174 -2.05 -18.47 15.26
C LEU A 174 -2.36 -18.92 16.67
N THR A 175 -1.66 -19.97 17.10
CA THR A 175 -1.78 -20.59 18.42
C THR A 175 -0.40 -21.03 18.89
N SER A 176 -0.26 -21.43 20.16
CA SER A 176 1.00 -21.93 20.70
C SER A 176 1.61 -23.11 19.93
N SER A 177 0.80 -23.93 19.21
CA SER A 177 1.33 -25.01 18.38
C SER A 177 2.12 -24.52 17.17
N HIS A 178 1.87 -23.29 16.73
CA HIS A 178 2.61 -22.66 15.63
C HIS A 178 3.97 -22.11 16.06
N LYS A 179 4.26 -22.05 17.38
CA LYS A 179 5.60 -21.69 17.85
C LYS A 179 6.61 -22.78 17.46
N PHE A 180 7.82 -22.34 17.20
CA PHE A 180 8.99 -23.18 16.98
C PHE A 180 10.20 -22.51 17.61
N SER A 181 11.28 -23.26 17.72
CA SER A 181 12.57 -22.76 18.16
C SER A 181 13.62 -23.18 17.14
N LEU A 182 14.51 -22.26 16.81
CA LEU A 182 15.66 -22.55 15.97
C LEU A 182 16.71 -23.28 16.79
N SER A 183 17.35 -24.29 16.20
CA SER A 183 18.53 -24.94 16.79
C SER A 183 19.81 -24.08 16.66
N GLY A 184 19.77 -23.08 15.79
CA GLY A 184 20.85 -22.19 15.44
C GLY A 184 20.41 -21.22 14.34
N ILE A 185 21.31 -20.32 13.95
CA ILE A 185 21.07 -19.36 12.86
C ILE A 185 21.79 -19.77 11.56
N ASP A 186 22.34 -20.98 11.52
CA ASP A 186 22.98 -21.53 10.34
C ASP A 186 21.97 -21.99 9.27
N GLU A 187 22.51 -22.23 8.09
CA GLU A 187 21.82 -22.61 6.87
C GLU A 187 20.86 -23.79 7.06
N LYS A 188 21.26 -24.81 7.83
CA LYS A 188 20.44 -25.99 8.08
C LYS A 188 19.30 -25.67 9.03
N SER A 189 19.56 -24.98 10.13
CA SER A 189 18.53 -24.58 11.10
C SER A 189 17.42 -23.73 10.46
N VAL A 190 17.79 -22.79 9.58
CA VAL A 190 16.83 -21.96 8.86
C VAL A 190 16.04 -22.77 7.82
N ALA A 191 16.69 -23.69 7.11
CA ALA A 191 16.00 -24.59 6.18
C ALA A 191 14.99 -25.52 6.88
N ASP A 192 15.33 -26.04 8.06
CA ASP A 192 14.44 -26.88 8.85
C ASP A 192 13.20 -26.10 9.34
N ALA A 193 13.38 -24.85 9.75
CA ALA A 193 12.27 -23.96 10.07
C ALA A 193 11.39 -23.66 8.85
N TRP A 194 11.98 -23.41 7.68
CA TRP A 194 11.23 -23.22 6.43
C TRP A 194 10.37 -24.44 6.09
N ARG A 195 10.91 -25.66 6.24
CA ARG A 195 10.15 -26.90 6.03
C ARG A 195 8.97 -27.03 6.98
N LYS A 196 9.14 -26.66 8.25
CA LYS A 196 8.04 -26.63 9.23
C LYS A 196 6.96 -25.63 8.82
N LEU A 197 7.36 -24.42 8.45
CA LEU A 197 6.46 -23.35 8.01
C LEU A 197 5.70 -23.71 6.72
N SER A 198 6.29 -24.54 5.87
CA SER A 198 5.68 -25.03 4.63
C SER A 198 4.52 -26.01 4.85
N GLY A 199 4.21 -26.37 6.10
CA GLY A 199 3.04 -27.17 6.46
C GLY A 199 1.71 -26.52 6.08
N ASN A 200 0.61 -27.27 6.20
CA ASN A 200 -0.73 -26.76 5.88
C ASN A 200 -1.23 -25.72 6.90
N ASP A 201 -0.77 -25.79 8.14
CA ASP A 201 -1.28 -24.98 9.24
C ASP A 201 -1.00 -23.48 9.05
N TYR A 202 0.05 -23.12 8.32
CA TYR A 202 0.43 -21.72 8.07
C TYR A 202 -0.26 -21.09 6.86
N ILE A 203 -0.99 -21.86 6.01
CA ILE A 203 -1.74 -21.28 4.87
C ILE A 203 -2.78 -20.30 5.38
N THR A 204 -3.55 -20.70 6.39
CA THR A 204 -4.61 -19.86 6.96
C THR A 204 -4.05 -18.56 7.54
N VAL A 205 -2.83 -18.59 8.08
CA VAL A 205 -2.14 -17.39 8.62
C VAL A 205 -1.77 -16.44 7.49
N ILE A 206 -1.26 -16.95 6.37
CA ILE A 206 -0.96 -16.14 5.18
C ILE A 206 -2.25 -15.52 4.64
N ASP A 207 -3.33 -16.31 4.54
CA ASP A 207 -4.63 -15.83 4.10
C ASP A 207 -5.19 -14.74 5.03
N ASP A 208 -5.06 -14.90 6.35
CA ASP A 208 -5.41 -13.86 7.32
C ASP A 208 -4.63 -12.56 7.05
N CYS A 209 -3.31 -12.66 6.89
CA CYS A 209 -2.46 -11.51 6.62
C CYS A 209 -2.86 -10.81 5.32
N LEU A 210 -3.12 -11.55 4.24
CA LEU A 210 -3.55 -11.00 2.96
C LEU A 210 -4.94 -10.36 3.05
N ARG A 211 -5.88 -10.93 3.82
CA ARG A 211 -7.17 -10.29 4.11
C ARG A 211 -7.01 -8.97 4.85
N TYR A 212 -6.09 -8.88 5.81
CA TYR A 212 -5.77 -7.62 6.47
C TYR A 212 -5.13 -6.61 5.52
N LYS A 213 -4.23 -7.06 4.64
CA LYS A 213 -3.66 -6.20 3.59
C LYS A 213 -4.75 -5.52 2.76
N GLU A 214 -5.74 -6.29 2.31
CA GLU A 214 -6.84 -5.78 1.51
C GLU A 214 -7.82 -4.91 2.32
N SER A 215 -8.32 -5.43 3.45
CA SER A 215 -9.36 -4.74 4.24
C SER A 215 -8.86 -3.44 4.88
N LEU A 216 -7.59 -3.38 5.27
CA LEU A 216 -6.97 -2.20 5.85
C LEU A 216 -6.27 -1.31 4.81
N ASN A 217 -6.36 -1.60 3.50
CA ASN A 217 -5.66 -0.86 2.44
C ASN A 217 -4.14 -0.72 2.69
N LEU A 218 -3.49 -1.78 3.18
CA LEU A 218 -2.06 -1.71 3.49
C LEU A 218 -1.24 -1.63 2.21
N CYS A 219 -0.47 -0.54 2.06
CA CYS A 219 0.63 -0.49 1.11
C CYS A 219 1.71 -1.52 1.48
N ASP A 220 2.70 -1.74 0.60
CA ASP A 220 3.71 -2.77 0.84
C ASP A 220 4.47 -2.55 2.15
N TRP A 221 4.79 -1.30 2.50
CA TRP A 221 5.43 -0.99 3.79
C TRP A 221 4.54 -1.32 4.96
N ALA A 222 3.28 -0.91 4.90
CA ALA A 222 2.32 -1.21 5.96
C ALA A 222 2.13 -2.73 6.14
N TYR A 223 2.09 -3.50 5.05
CA TYR A 223 2.00 -4.95 5.10
C TYR A 223 3.27 -5.60 5.69
N LEU A 224 4.45 -5.12 5.30
CA LEU A 224 5.72 -5.55 5.89
C LEU A 224 5.74 -5.33 7.40
N ARG A 225 5.36 -4.13 7.86
CA ARG A 225 5.28 -3.78 9.28
C ARG A 225 4.21 -4.59 10.01
N PHE A 226 3.07 -4.85 9.38
CA PHE A 226 2.02 -5.70 9.94
C PHE A 226 2.53 -7.10 10.26
N VAL A 227 3.19 -7.74 9.29
CA VAL A 227 3.76 -9.09 9.47
C VAL A 227 4.90 -9.08 10.50
N GLU A 228 5.73 -8.03 10.50
CA GLU A 228 6.81 -7.84 11.48
C GLU A 228 6.28 -7.76 12.92
N ILE A 229 5.34 -6.85 13.18
CA ILE A 229 4.74 -6.65 14.51
C ILE A 229 4.07 -7.94 14.97
N MET A 230 3.27 -8.57 14.10
CA MET A 230 2.61 -9.84 14.39
C MET A 230 3.61 -10.92 14.80
N CYS A 231 4.69 -11.12 14.03
CA CYS A 231 5.68 -12.17 14.32
C CYS A 231 6.46 -11.86 15.60
N ASN A 232 6.90 -10.60 15.78
CA ASN A 232 7.66 -10.18 16.95
C ASN A 232 6.86 -10.33 18.25
N GLU A 233 5.59 -9.95 18.25
CA GLU A 233 4.71 -10.15 19.41
C GLU A 233 4.41 -11.63 19.65
N PHE A 234 4.18 -12.40 18.58
CA PHE A 234 3.88 -13.82 18.70
C PHE A 234 5.03 -14.61 19.33
N PHE A 235 6.27 -14.35 18.92
CA PHE A 235 7.46 -15.04 19.45
C PHE A 235 8.02 -14.41 20.74
N GLY A 236 7.83 -13.10 20.91
CA GLY A 236 8.40 -12.31 22.00
C GLY A 236 9.83 -11.84 21.71
N SER A 237 10.27 -10.79 22.41
CA SER A 237 11.55 -10.10 22.17
C SER A 237 12.81 -10.96 22.36
N SER A 238 12.70 -12.12 23.01
CA SER A 238 13.82 -13.06 23.19
C SER A 238 14.01 -14.02 22.01
N ASN A 239 13.04 -14.13 21.09
CA ASN A 239 13.02 -15.11 20.00
C ASN A 239 12.83 -14.43 18.64
N LEU A 240 13.57 -13.35 18.42
CA LEU A 240 13.44 -12.52 17.20
C LEU A 240 13.97 -13.23 15.95
N ASP A 241 14.90 -14.18 16.08
CA ASP A 241 15.41 -14.93 14.92
C ASP A 241 14.31 -15.86 14.37
N GLU A 242 13.52 -16.52 15.22
CA GLU A 242 12.30 -17.24 14.84
C GLU A 242 11.27 -16.33 14.19
N ALA A 243 11.06 -15.13 14.77
CA ALA A 243 10.14 -14.14 14.23
C ALA A 243 10.56 -13.71 12.81
N HIS A 244 11.85 -13.44 12.57
CA HIS A 244 12.37 -13.09 11.25
C HIS A 244 12.20 -14.23 10.23
N VAL A 245 12.42 -15.49 10.62
CA VAL A 245 12.19 -16.63 9.70
C VAL A 245 10.71 -16.75 9.32
N MET A 246 9.80 -16.59 10.29
CA MET A 246 8.36 -16.61 10.00
C MET A 246 7.90 -15.40 9.17
N GLN A 247 8.43 -14.21 9.47
CA GLN A 247 8.17 -12.99 8.71
C GLN A 247 8.64 -13.15 7.26
N MET A 248 9.85 -13.66 7.03
CA MET A 248 10.36 -13.97 5.69
C MET A 248 9.44 -14.93 4.95
N PHE A 249 9.02 -16.02 5.61
CA PHE A 249 8.15 -17.02 5.01
C PHE A 249 6.84 -16.38 4.55
N ILE A 250 6.13 -15.66 5.43
CA ILE A 250 4.85 -15.03 5.08
C ILE A 250 5.03 -14.03 3.93
N LEU A 251 6.03 -13.15 3.99
CA LEU A 251 6.28 -12.18 2.92
C LEU A 251 6.58 -12.86 1.59
N THR A 252 7.39 -13.92 1.61
CA THR A 252 7.75 -14.69 0.40
C THR A 252 6.52 -15.40 -0.19
N GLN A 253 5.70 -16.06 0.64
CA GLN A 253 4.46 -16.71 0.17
C GLN A 253 3.42 -15.68 -0.32
N SER A 254 3.44 -14.46 0.21
CA SER A 254 2.66 -13.32 -0.28
C SER A 254 3.23 -12.68 -1.56
N GLY A 255 4.31 -13.23 -2.11
CA GLY A 255 4.88 -12.85 -3.40
C GLY A 255 5.97 -11.76 -3.32
N TYR A 256 6.43 -11.38 -2.13
CA TYR A 256 7.47 -10.37 -1.99
C TYR A 256 8.87 -10.96 -2.14
N LYS A 257 9.71 -10.24 -2.88
CA LYS A 257 11.15 -10.45 -2.90
C LYS A 257 11.73 -9.95 -1.58
N VAL A 258 12.09 -10.88 -0.71
CA VAL A 258 12.80 -10.64 0.55
C VAL A 258 13.95 -11.64 0.67
N ARG A 259 15.03 -11.27 1.36
CA ARG A 259 16.12 -12.21 1.68
C ARG A 259 16.33 -12.25 3.17
N ILE A 260 16.82 -13.38 3.64
CA ILE A 260 17.31 -13.53 5.02
C ILE A 260 18.83 -13.58 5.00
N ALA A 261 19.44 -12.99 6.02
CA ALA A 261 20.88 -12.96 6.15
C ALA A 261 21.31 -13.13 7.60
N ARG A 262 22.51 -13.68 7.79
CA ARG A 262 23.14 -13.89 9.09
C ARG A 262 24.34 -12.96 9.26
N GLY A 263 24.35 -12.20 10.34
CA GLY A 263 25.44 -11.29 10.70
C GLY A 263 25.21 -10.66 12.07
N GLY A 264 26.28 -10.20 12.73
CA GLY A 264 26.16 -9.62 14.08
C GLY A 264 25.60 -10.59 15.14
N GLY A 265 25.70 -11.89 14.91
CA GLY A 265 25.15 -12.93 15.79
C GLY A 265 23.64 -13.14 15.71
N ARG A 266 22.97 -12.61 14.68
CA ARG A 266 21.51 -12.64 14.51
C ARG A 266 21.09 -12.93 13.07
N LEU A 267 19.84 -13.30 12.87
CA LEU A 267 19.18 -13.28 11.56
C LEU A 267 18.54 -11.90 11.35
N VAL A 268 18.63 -11.38 10.12
CA VAL A 268 17.97 -10.15 9.69
C VAL A 268 17.30 -10.35 8.33
N LEU A 269 16.26 -9.57 8.08
CA LEU A 269 15.66 -9.48 6.75
C LEU A 269 16.28 -8.35 5.94
N LEU A 270 16.46 -8.63 4.66
CA LEU A 270 16.96 -7.70 3.67
C LEU A 270 15.84 -7.36 2.68
N LEU A 271 15.53 -6.07 2.57
CA LEU A 271 14.52 -5.54 1.67
C LEU A 271 15.17 -4.97 0.40
N PRO A 272 14.97 -5.58 -0.77
CA PRO A 272 15.44 -5.01 -2.02
C PRO A 272 14.60 -3.81 -2.43
N SER A 273 15.29 -2.75 -2.86
CA SER A 273 14.66 -1.58 -3.48
C SER A 273 15.55 -1.01 -4.57
N THR A 274 14.93 -0.55 -5.66
CA THR A 274 15.59 0.27 -6.69
C THR A 274 15.68 1.74 -6.27
N ASP A 275 14.87 2.13 -5.29
CA ASP A 275 14.83 3.47 -4.72
C ASP A 275 15.72 3.54 -3.48
N GLU A 276 16.33 4.70 -3.26
CA GLU A 276 17.15 4.93 -2.07
C GLU A 276 16.27 5.04 -0.82
N ILE A 277 16.58 4.20 0.18
CA ILE A 277 15.96 4.24 1.50
C ILE A 277 17.01 4.76 2.50
N TYR A 278 16.75 5.93 3.09
CA TYR A 278 17.67 6.61 3.99
C TYR A 278 17.61 6.04 5.40
N GLY A 279 18.76 6.09 6.09
CA GLY A 279 18.86 5.64 7.49
C GLY A 279 18.92 4.11 7.68
N TYR A 280 19.02 3.34 6.59
CA TYR A 280 19.21 1.88 6.63
C TYR A 280 20.58 1.52 6.05
N SER A 281 21.34 0.70 6.77
CA SER A 281 22.51 0.05 6.18
C SER A 281 22.07 -0.91 5.07
N TYR A 282 22.93 -1.14 4.08
CA TYR A 282 22.54 -1.94 2.92
C TYR A 282 23.70 -2.73 2.34
N LEU A 283 23.37 -3.75 1.55
CA LEU A 283 24.31 -4.53 0.76
C LEU A 283 23.94 -4.39 -0.72
N THR A 284 24.90 -4.56 -1.61
CA THR A 284 24.63 -4.58 -3.05
C THR A 284 24.70 -6.01 -3.54
N ILE A 285 23.59 -6.54 -4.04
CA ILE A 285 23.50 -7.87 -4.63
C ILE A 285 23.08 -7.69 -6.08
N GLY A 286 23.95 -8.08 -7.02
CA GLY A 286 23.77 -7.75 -8.43
C GLY A 286 23.75 -6.24 -8.66
N ASN A 287 22.64 -5.73 -9.20
CA ASN A 287 22.44 -4.31 -9.53
C ASN A 287 21.47 -3.58 -8.58
N ALA A 288 21.14 -4.17 -7.43
CA ALA A 288 20.18 -3.59 -6.50
C ALA A 288 20.72 -3.51 -5.07
N ASN A 289 20.21 -2.53 -4.34
CA ASN A 289 20.49 -2.37 -2.92
C ASN A 289 19.46 -3.17 -2.10
N TYR A 290 19.97 -3.88 -1.11
CA TYR A 290 19.21 -4.68 -0.15
C TYR A 290 19.42 -4.07 1.23
N TYR A 291 18.37 -3.47 1.76
CA TYR A 291 18.40 -2.72 3.02
C TYR A 291 18.18 -3.65 4.21
N VAL A 292 19.05 -3.54 5.23
CA VAL A 292 18.96 -4.31 6.47
C VAL A 292 17.84 -3.71 7.32
N LEU A 293 16.70 -4.39 7.44
CA LEU A 293 15.50 -3.83 8.08
C LEU A 293 15.68 -3.56 9.58
N ASP A 294 16.39 -4.43 10.29
CA ASP A 294 16.70 -4.24 11.70
C ASP A 294 17.90 -3.29 11.86
N LYS A 295 17.61 -2.00 12.13
CA LYS A 295 18.63 -0.96 12.34
C LYS A 295 19.50 -1.19 13.57
N SER A 296 19.05 -2.02 14.53
CA SER A 296 19.82 -2.30 15.75
C SER A 296 20.98 -3.27 15.48
N VAL A 297 20.88 -4.08 14.42
CA VAL A 297 21.91 -5.04 14.04
C VAL A 297 22.97 -4.37 13.19
N THR A 298 24.18 -4.25 13.74
CA THR A 298 25.35 -3.73 13.03
C THR A 298 26.35 -4.85 12.78
N ALA A 299 26.75 -5.01 11.51
CA ALA A 299 27.77 -5.97 11.12
C ALA A 299 28.53 -5.45 9.88
N SER A 300 29.84 -5.68 9.82
CA SER A 300 30.66 -5.31 8.66
C SER A 300 30.35 -6.14 7.41
N SER A 301 29.69 -7.28 7.58
CA SER A 301 29.29 -8.18 6.50
C SER A 301 28.17 -9.11 6.97
N PHE A 302 27.37 -9.58 6.02
CA PHE A 302 26.35 -10.60 6.24
C PHE A 302 26.57 -11.79 5.30
N ALA A 303 26.29 -13.01 5.78
CA ALA A 303 26.10 -14.18 4.94
C ALA A 303 24.63 -14.22 4.50
N ILE A 304 24.36 -14.28 3.20
CA ILE A 304 23.03 -14.06 2.63
C ILE A 304 22.54 -15.32 1.94
N PHE A 305 21.29 -15.70 2.22
CA PHE A 305 20.56 -16.63 1.37
C PHE A 305 19.96 -15.86 0.20
N ASP A 306 20.69 -15.78 -0.92
CA ASP A 306 20.20 -15.16 -2.16
C ASP A 306 19.71 -16.21 -3.14
N HIS A 307 18.42 -16.55 -3.03
CA HIS A 307 17.73 -17.41 -3.98
C HIS A 307 16.36 -16.84 -4.29
N GLU A 308 15.98 -16.83 -5.57
CA GLU A 308 14.70 -16.30 -6.03
C GLU A 308 13.58 -17.29 -5.72
N PHE A 309 12.51 -16.79 -5.10
CA PHE A 309 11.27 -17.54 -5.01
C PHE A 309 10.44 -17.32 -6.28
N PRO A 310 9.73 -18.33 -6.82
CA PRO A 310 9.03 -18.19 -8.08
C PRO A 310 8.09 -16.98 -8.12
N LYS A 311 8.29 -16.11 -9.12
CA LYS A 311 7.49 -14.89 -9.37
C LYS A 311 7.54 -13.86 -8.24
N GLU A 312 8.56 -13.88 -7.39
CA GLU A 312 8.77 -12.83 -6.38
C GLU A 312 8.78 -11.42 -7.02
N GLN A 313 8.21 -10.45 -6.31
CA GLN A 313 8.03 -9.08 -6.79
C GLN A 313 8.83 -8.09 -5.93
N TRP A 314 9.32 -7.03 -6.58
CA TRP A 314 9.98 -5.92 -5.89
C TRP A 314 9.00 -5.22 -4.96
N PHE A 315 9.54 -4.76 -3.84
CA PHE A 315 8.81 -3.93 -2.90
C PHE A 315 8.59 -2.52 -3.46
N ALA A 316 7.37 -1.98 -3.32
CA ALA A 316 7.07 -0.60 -3.69
C ALA A 316 6.96 0.32 -2.46
N VAL A 317 7.80 1.36 -2.41
CA VAL A 317 7.78 2.40 -1.36
C VAL A 317 6.61 3.39 -1.48
N GLY A 318 5.66 3.17 -2.40
CA GLY A 318 4.56 4.10 -2.64
C GLY A 318 3.38 3.89 -1.69
N VAL A 319 2.79 4.99 -1.22
CA VAL A 319 1.50 4.99 -0.51
C VAL A 319 0.40 5.33 -1.51
N ALA A 320 -0.27 4.30 -2.04
CA ALA A 320 -1.33 4.51 -3.05
C ALA A 320 -2.68 4.87 -2.44
N LYS A 321 -2.93 4.45 -1.20
CA LYS A 321 -4.19 4.67 -0.47
C LYS A 321 -3.88 4.84 1.01
N GLU A 322 -4.71 5.63 1.68
CA GLU A 322 -4.71 5.74 3.14
C GLU A 322 -5.00 4.37 3.77
N PRO A 323 -4.18 3.91 4.73
CA PRO A 323 -4.48 2.69 5.47
C PRO A 323 -5.68 2.93 6.40
N HIS A 324 -6.59 1.97 6.47
CA HIS A 324 -7.72 2.04 7.40
C HIS A 324 -7.27 1.58 8.79
N LEU A 325 -6.82 2.52 9.61
CA LEU A 325 -6.44 2.25 10.99
C LEU A 325 -7.57 2.63 11.95
N ALA A 326 -7.60 1.98 13.11
CA ALA A 326 -8.49 2.35 14.20
C ALA A 326 -8.25 3.80 14.63
N LYS A 327 -9.23 4.35 15.34
CA LYS A 327 -9.18 5.72 15.88
C LYS A 327 -9.28 5.62 17.39
N GLU A 328 -8.19 5.92 18.08
CA GLU A 328 -8.20 5.94 19.54
C GLU A 328 -8.81 7.25 20.05
N GLN A 329 -8.27 8.41 19.62
CA GLN A 329 -8.78 9.73 19.94
C GLN A 329 -8.46 10.76 18.85
N ASP A 330 -9.41 11.66 18.56
CA ASP A 330 -9.19 12.80 17.65
C ASP A 330 -8.15 13.77 18.26
N VAL A 331 -7.09 14.05 17.51
CA VAL A 331 -6.19 15.16 17.81
C VAL A 331 -6.71 16.41 17.12
N MET A 332 -7.15 17.39 17.92
CA MET A 332 -7.62 18.67 17.41
C MET A 332 -6.45 19.63 17.15
N ARG A 333 -6.49 20.33 16.01
CA ARG A 333 -5.58 21.42 15.67
C ARG A 333 -6.34 22.60 15.11
N TYR A 334 -5.80 23.80 15.34
CA TYR A 334 -6.38 25.05 14.87
C TYR A 334 -5.30 25.90 14.21
N TYR A 335 -5.58 26.37 13.01
CA TYR A 335 -4.65 27.13 12.19
C TYR A 335 -5.28 28.43 11.74
N LYS A 336 -4.46 29.48 11.71
CA LYS A 336 -4.86 30.82 11.31
C LYS A 336 -3.77 31.47 10.48
N SER A 337 -4.12 31.89 9.27
CA SER A 337 -3.26 32.76 8.45
C SER A 337 -3.02 34.10 9.15
N LYS A 338 -1.89 34.75 8.85
CA LYS A 338 -1.45 36.00 9.53
C LYS A 338 -2.46 37.14 9.41
N ASP A 339 -3.18 37.22 8.29
CA ASP A 339 -4.15 38.29 8.01
C ASP A 339 -5.60 37.90 8.33
N ASN A 340 -5.79 36.79 9.07
CA ASN A 340 -7.10 36.20 9.39
C ASN A 340 -7.96 35.84 8.17
N MET A 341 -7.38 35.83 6.97
CA MET A 341 -8.09 35.46 5.73
C MET A 341 -8.59 34.01 5.76
N CYS A 342 -7.80 33.14 6.39
CA CYS A 342 -8.12 31.75 6.62
C CYS A 342 -7.97 31.38 8.09
N THR A 343 -9.04 30.82 8.67
CA THR A 343 -9.06 30.19 9.99
C THR A 343 -9.72 28.83 9.85
N VAL A 344 -9.07 27.77 10.35
CA VAL A 344 -9.57 26.40 10.25
C VAL A 344 -9.31 25.61 11.53
N GLY A 345 -10.24 24.73 11.88
CA GLY A 345 -10.03 23.67 12.87
C GLY A 345 -10.08 22.29 12.18
N LEU A 346 -9.22 21.37 12.59
CA LEU A 346 -9.16 20.04 11.98
C LEU A 346 -8.94 18.92 13.00
N LYS A 347 -9.29 17.71 12.57
CA LYS A 347 -9.17 16.45 13.30
C LYS A 347 -8.14 15.56 12.63
N LEU A 348 -7.24 14.99 13.43
CA LEU A 348 -6.22 14.04 12.98
C LEU A 348 -6.37 12.72 13.74
N ASN A 349 -6.12 11.61 13.04
CA ASN A 349 -5.98 10.30 13.66
C ASN A 349 -4.51 10.07 14.06
N LYS A 350 -4.24 9.96 15.36
CA LYS A 350 -2.88 9.73 15.88
C LYS A 350 -2.24 8.44 15.33
N ASN A 351 -3.04 7.41 15.07
CA ASN A 351 -2.55 6.13 14.54
C ASN A 351 -2.00 6.27 13.11
N ILE A 352 -2.59 7.15 12.29
CA ILE A 352 -2.05 7.48 10.96
C ILE A 352 -0.72 8.23 11.09
N ILE A 353 -0.63 9.15 12.05
CA ILE A 353 0.63 9.86 12.33
C ILE A 353 1.72 8.90 12.76
N ASP A 354 1.42 7.93 13.63
CA ASP A 354 2.40 6.92 14.06
C ASP A 354 2.84 5.98 12.93
N PHE A 355 1.92 5.66 12.02
CA PHE A 355 2.28 4.94 10.80
C PHE A 355 3.25 5.74 9.91
N TYR A 356 2.99 7.02 9.70
CA TYR A 356 3.89 7.90 8.92
C TYR A 356 5.21 8.16 9.66
N ALA A 357 5.20 8.18 11.01
CA ALA A 357 6.38 8.25 11.85
C ALA A 357 7.41 7.16 11.51
N ASP A 358 6.90 5.94 11.29
CA ASP A 358 7.66 4.73 10.99
C ASP A 358 7.92 4.49 9.49
N TYR A 359 7.41 5.35 8.59
CA TYR A 359 7.55 5.16 7.15
C TYR A 359 9.01 5.35 6.68
N PRO A 360 9.50 4.56 5.70
CA PRO A 360 10.88 4.63 5.25
C PRO A 360 11.11 5.94 4.51
N ARG A 361 12.03 6.74 5.06
CA ARG A 361 12.52 7.95 4.41
C ARG A 361 13.12 7.61 3.06
N ASN A 362 12.72 8.33 2.03
CA ASN A 362 13.18 8.12 0.66
C ASN A 362 13.16 9.44 -0.12
N GLY A 363 13.97 9.53 -1.17
CA GLY A 363 14.09 10.76 -1.99
C GLY A 363 12.98 10.95 -3.03
N LYS A 364 11.84 10.24 -2.93
CA LYS A 364 10.75 10.32 -3.90
C LYS A 364 9.62 11.17 -3.39
N TRP A 365 9.70 12.47 -3.70
CA TRP A 365 8.70 13.46 -3.33
C TRP A 365 7.28 13.10 -3.79
N ASP A 366 7.13 12.32 -4.87
CA ASP A 366 5.83 11.88 -5.35
C ASP A 366 5.15 10.85 -4.44
N VAL A 367 5.90 10.09 -3.63
CA VAL A 367 5.34 9.21 -2.59
C VAL A 367 4.54 10.03 -1.58
N TYR A 368 5.12 11.13 -1.11
CA TYR A 368 4.53 11.99 -0.08
C TYR A 368 3.31 12.75 -0.62
N SER A 369 3.38 13.33 -1.83
CA SER A 369 2.24 14.10 -2.34
C SER A 369 1.10 13.21 -2.86
N LYS A 370 1.37 11.99 -3.34
CA LYS A 370 0.31 11.06 -3.80
C LYS A 370 -0.43 10.37 -2.65
N ALA A 371 0.18 10.27 -1.47
CA ALA A 371 -0.49 9.75 -0.27
C ALA A 371 -1.74 10.57 0.09
N SER A 372 -1.76 11.85 -0.30
CA SER A 372 -2.83 12.81 -0.01
C SER A 372 -3.10 12.96 1.50
N LEU A 373 -4.14 13.72 1.86
CA LEU A 373 -4.61 13.89 3.23
C LEU A 373 -5.55 12.75 3.65
N SER A 374 -5.54 12.40 4.93
CA SER A 374 -6.47 11.41 5.50
C SER A 374 -7.93 11.84 5.39
N ALA A 375 -8.84 10.86 5.45
CA ALA A 375 -10.28 11.09 5.41
C ALA A 375 -10.76 12.00 6.57
N ASP A 376 -10.16 11.91 7.75
CA ASP A 376 -10.49 12.74 8.91
C ASP A 376 -10.08 14.20 8.71
N VAL A 377 -8.88 14.43 8.18
CA VAL A 377 -8.46 15.78 7.83
C VAL A 377 -9.35 16.32 6.72
N LYS A 378 -9.60 15.56 5.64
CA LYS A 378 -10.44 16.00 4.52
C LYS A 378 -11.84 16.39 4.97
N SER A 379 -12.48 15.54 5.78
CA SER A 379 -13.86 15.78 6.25
C SER A 379 -13.98 17.01 7.15
N SER A 380 -12.95 17.32 7.94
CA SER A 380 -12.95 18.49 8.84
C SER A 380 -12.44 19.77 8.15
N LEU A 381 -11.37 19.70 7.36
CA LEU A 381 -10.67 20.84 6.77
C LEU A 381 -11.33 21.34 5.47
N TYR A 382 -11.67 20.45 4.53
CA TYR A 382 -12.04 20.85 3.17
C TYR A 382 -13.33 21.68 3.10
N PRO A 383 -14.40 21.38 3.86
CA PRO A 383 -15.60 22.22 3.84
C PRO A 383 -15.31 23.68 4.26
N GLN A 384 -14.41 23.89 5.23
CA GLN A 384 -14.02 25.21 5.70
C GLN A 384 -13.22 25.97 4.65
N LEU A 385 -12.23 25.33 4.03
CA LEU A 385 -11.44 25.94 2.96
C LEU A 385 -12.32 26.26 1.74
N ARG A 386 -13.17 25.31 1.31
CA ARG A 386 -14.13 25.51 0.20
C ARG A 386 -15.04 26.71 0.43
N LYS A 387 -15.53 26.89 1.66
CA LYS A 387 -16.36 28.06 2.01
C LYS A 387 -15.60 29.37 1.84
N GLN A 388 -14.32 29.41 2.19
CA GLN A 388 -13.52 30.64 2.12
C GLN A 388 -13.11 31.01 0.69
N ILE A 389 -12.88 30.02 -0.18
CA ILE A 389 -12.55 30.25 -1.60
C ILE A 389 -13.79 30.32 -2.51
N ALA A 390 -15.00 30.16 -1.98
CA ALA A 390 -16.22 30.16 -2.77
C ALA A 390 -16.39 31.48 -3.55
N GLY A 391 -16.75 31.37 -4.84
CA GLY A 391 -16.95 32.52 -5.72
C GLY A 391 -15.67 33.22 -6.19
N LYS A 392 -14.48 32.71 -5.83
CA LYS A 392 -13.20 33.22 -6.32
C LYS A 392 -12.81 32.58 -7.65
N SER A 393 -11.99 33.30 -8.43
CA SER A 393 -11.30 32.69 -9.58
C SER A 393 -10.35 31.59 -9.08
N LYS A 394 -9.96 30.66 -9.97
CA LYS A 394 -9.00 29.61 -9.59
C LYS A 394 -7.65 30.20 -9.16
N THR A 395 -7.20 31.27 -9.81
CA THR A 395 -5.99 32.01 -9.45
C THR A 395 -6.09 32.64 -8.06
N ASP A 396 -7.19 33.36 -7.78
CA ASP A 396 -7.39 33.97 -6.47
C ASP A 396 -7.51 32.91 -5.36
N ALA A 397 -8.25 31.83 -5.61
CA ALA A 397 -8.39 30.72 -4.69
C ALA A 397 -7.04 30.05 -4.40
N ALA A 398 -6.23 29.80 -5.44
CA ALA A 398 -4.89 29.25 -5.28
C ALA A 398 -3.96 30.20 -4.50
N ASN A 399 -4.11 31.52 -4.67
CA ASN A 399 -3.33 32.52 -3.95
C ASN A 399 -3.74 32.60 -2.47
N MET A 400 -5.04 32.45 -2.18
CA MET A 400 -5.55 32.35 -0.80
C MET A 400 -5.03 31.09 -0.10
N LEU A 401 -5.05 29.94 -0.77
CA LEU A 401 -4.47 28.70 -0.24
C LEU A 401 -2.94 28.84 -0.04
N LEU A 402 -2.25 29.54 -0.94
CA LEU A 402 -0.81 29.79 -0.84
C LEU A 402 -0.49 30.63 0.40
N ASN A 403 -1.22 31.72 0.61
CA ASN A 403 -1.08 32.58 1.80
C ASN A 403 -1.36 31.80 3.10
N PHE A 404 -2.36 30.91 3.10
CA PHE A 404 -2.65 30.05 4.25
C PHE A 404 -1.44 29.16 4.58
N VAL A 405 -0.87 28.44 3.60
CA VAL A 405 0.30 27.57 3.82
C VAL A 405 1.55 28.37 4.19
N GLN A 406 1.75 29.55 3.61
CA GLN A 406 2.88 30.41 3.96
C GLN A 406 2.83 30.85 5.43
N THR A 407 1.65 31.20 5.94
CA THR A 407 1.55 32.00 7.17
C THR A 407 0.94 31.30 8.37
N ALA A 408 0.22 30.18 8.18
CA ALA A 408 -0.42 29.47 9.28
C ALA A 408 0.53 28.53 10.04
N PHE A 409 1.66 28.17 9.45
CA PHE A 409 2.62 27.21 9.99
C PHE A 409 3.95 27.88 10.34
N LYS A 410 4.56 27.45 11.45
CA LYS A 410 5.90 27.92 11.83
C LYS A 410 6.96 27.15 11.03
N TYR A 411 8.04 27.84 10.67
CA TYR A 411 9.15 27.24 9.94
C TYR A 411 10.24 26.77 10.91
N LYS A 412 10.78 25.58 10.66
CA LYS A 412 12.00 25.04 11.26
C LYS A 412 12.48 23.91 10.36
N THR A 413 13.79 23.78 10.17
CA THR A 413 14.34 22.67 9.37
C THR A 413 14.21 21.34 10.10
N ASP A 414 14.13 20.24 9.36
CA ASP A 414 14.07 18.90 9.94
C ASP A 414 15.21 18.58 10.92
N PRO A 415 16.50 18.85 10.62
CA PRO A 415 17.57 18.64 11.60
C PRO A 415 17.38 19.41 12.91
N GLU A 416 16.79 20.61 12.89
CA GLU A 416 16.49 21.39 14.09
C GLU A 416 15.26 20.89 14.85
N GLN A 417 14.35 20.16 14.20
CA GLN A 417 13.13 19.61 14.80
C GLN A 417 13.33 18.17 15.28
N PHE A 418 13.93 17.31 14.47
CA PHE A 418 14.06 15.86 14.67
C PHE A 418 15.50 15.38 14.87
N GLY A 419 16.50 16.23 14.66
CA GLY A 419 17.93 15.87 14.73
C GLY A 419 18.48 15.23 13.45
N GLU A 420 17.63 15.02 12.46
CA GLU A 420 17.95 14.50 11.13
C GLU A 420 16.89 14.93 10.12
N GLU A 421 17.24 14.85 8.84
CA GLU A 421 16.32 15.07 7.72
C GLU A 421 15.16 14.05 7.73
N ARG A 422 13.92 14.52 7.63
CA ARG A 422 12.69 13.73 7.81
C ARG A 422 11.48 14.38 7.13
N PRO A 423 11.34 14.22 5.80
CA PRO A 423 10.19 14.77 5.07
C PRO A 423 8.87 14.26 5.63
N LEU A 424 7.89 15.15 5.78
CA LEU A 424 6.60 14.84 6.36
C LEU A 424 5.54 14.53 5.30
N PHE A 425 4.67 13.56 5.60
CA PHE A 425 3.40 13.46 4.90
C PHE A 425 2.49 14.64 5.26
N ALA A 426 1.51 14.98 4.41
CA ALA A 426 0.69 16.18 4.61
C ALA A 426 -0.11 16.17 5.94
N ASP A 427 -0.53 15.00 6.43
CA ASP A 427 -1.12 14.85 7.77
C ASP A 427 -0.13 15.17 8.89
N GLU A 428 1.14 14.77 8.75
CA GLU A 428 2.21 15.10 9.69
C GLU A 428 2.51 16.60 9.71
N THR A 429 2.51 17.28 8.55
CA THR A 429 2.62 18.74 8.45
C THR A 429 1.54 19.46 9.25
N LEU A 430 0.33 18.88 9.32
CA LEU A 430 -0.80 19.40 10.10
C LEU A 430 -0.79 18.94 11.57
N TYR A 431 0.13 18.04 11.96
CA TYR A 431 0.23 17.50 13.31
C TYR A 431 1.37 18.14 14.11
N TYR A 432 2.56 18.18 13.51
CA TYR A 432 3.80 18.67 14.13
C TYR A 432 3.83 20.21 14.21
N PRO A 433 4.59 20.78 15.18
CA PRO A 433 4.60 22.22 15.42
C PRO A 433 5.35 23.05 14.36
N TYR A 434 6.24 22.43 13.59
CA TYR A 434 7.02 23.09 12.55
C TYR A 434 7.06 22.24 11.27
N CYS A 435 7.25 22.92 10.15
CA CYS A 435 7.46 22.34 8.82
C CYS A 435 8.30 23.27 7.94
N ASP A 436 9.07 22.70 7.03
CA ASP A 436 9.95 23.43 6.09
C ASP A 436 9.44 23.36 4.65
N CYS A 437 10.34 23.36 3.65
CA CYS A 437 9.98 23.75 2.29
C CYS A 437 9.24 22.67 1.51
N GLU A 438 9.67 21.42 1.66
CA GLU A 438 9.09 20.23 1.07
C GLU A 438 7.72 19.94 1.66
N ASP A 439 7.58 20.00 2.98
CA ASP A 439 6.32 19.76 3.69
C ASP A 439 5.23 20.72 3.22
N ARG A 440 5.57 22.01 3.16
CA ARG A 440 4.65 23.07 2.70
C ARG A 440 4.31 22.89 1.22
N SER A 441 5.27 22.48 0.40
CA SER A 441 5.07 22.22 -1.02
C SER A 441 4.17 21.00 -1.27
N ILE A 442 4.37 19.93 -0.51
CA ILE A 442 3.53 18.73 -0.51
C ILE A 442 2.10 19.11 -0.11
N LEU A 443 1.91 19.78 1.03
CA LEU A 443 0.59 20.20 1.50
C LEU A 443 -0.11 21.13 0.50
N TYR A 444 0.58 22.15 -0.01
CA TYR A 444 0.00 23.08 -0.98
C TYR A 444 -0.40 22.37 -2.28
N SER A 445 0.43 21.46 -2.78
CA SER A 445 0.14 20.71 -4.00
C SER A 445 -1.14 19.87 -3.88
N ILE A 446 -1.34 19.20 -2.74
CA ILE A 446 -2.55 18.41 -2.46
C ILE A 446 -3.78 19.33 -2.38
N LEU A 447 -3.70 20.44 -1.64
CA LEU A 447 -4.83 21.37 -1.50
C LEU A 447 -5.25 21.96 -2.85
N VAL A 448 -4.30 22.40 -3.68
CA VAL A 448 -4.60 22.94 -5.01
C VAL A 448 -5.22 21.88 -5.91
N HIS A 449 -4.64 20.68 -5.94
CA HIS A 449 -5.16 19.59 -6.77
C HIS A 449 -6.58 19.22 -6.37
N GLU A 450 -6.84 18.94 -5.09
CA GLU A 450 -8.11 18.37 -4.65
C GLU A 450 -9.23 19.41 -4.43
N LEU A 451 -8.89 20.66 -4.14
CA LEU A 451 -9.89 21.72 -3.97
C LEU A 451 -10.21 22.44 -5.28
N LEU A 452 -9.23 22.62 -6.17
CA LEU A 452 -9.36 23.43 -7.39
C LEU A 452 -9.33 22.61 -8.69
N GLY A 453 -8.96 21.34 -8.63
CA GLY A 453 -8.84 20.46 -9.79
C GLY A 453 -7.78 20.96 -10.78
N LEU A 454 -6.66 21.48 -10.26
CA LEU A 454 -5.55 21.98 -11.06
C LEU A 454 -4.38 21.00 -11.04
N ASP A 455 -3.66 20.93 -12.17
CA ASP A 455 -2.41 20.15 -12.24
C ASP A 455 -1.30 20.91 -11.52
N VAL A 456 -0.54 20.20 -10.69
CA VAL A 456 0.59 20.74 -9.92
C VAL A 456 1.83 19.89 -10.15
N VAL A 457 2.99 20.52 -10.22
CA VAL A 457 4.30 19.87 -10.19
C VAL A 457 5.13 20.39 -9.02
N LEU A 458 6.02 19.55 -8.48
CA LEU A 458 7.06 20.03 -7.57
C LEU A 458 8.29 20.46 -8.36
N LEU A 459 8.89 21.54 -7.90
CA LEU A 459 10.14 22.09 -8.39
C LEU A 459 11.22 21.77 -7.36
N ASN A 460 12.03 20.74 -7.63
CA ASN A 460 13.13 20.35 -6.76
C ASN A 460 14.41 21.09 -7.18
N TYR A 461 14.74 22.16 -6.43
CA TYR A 461 15.99 22.90 -6.53
C TYR A 461 17.00 22.34 -5.52
N PRO A 462 18.31 22.60 -5.69
CA PRO A 462 19.28 22.36 -4.63
C PRO A 462 18.84 23.05 -3.33
N ASN A 463 18.63 22.27 -2.27
CA ASN A 463 18.22 22.73 -0.93
C ASN A 463 16.88 23.50 -0.88
N HIS A 464 15.97 23.32 -1.84
CA HIS A 464 14.66 23.96 -1.80
C HIS A 464 13.63 23.24 -2.66
N ILE A 465 12.44 23.03 -2.12
CA ILE A 465 11.29 22.53 -2.87
C ILE A 465 10.21 23.62 -2.92
N ALA A 466 9.69 23.83 -4.12
CA ALA A 466 8.55 24.71 -4.38
C ALA A 466 7.52 24.00 -5.29
N THR A 467 6.46 24.70 -5.66
CA THR A 467 5.45 24.16 -6.59
C THR A 467 5.29 25.04 -7.84
N ALA A 468 4.74 24.46 -8.90
CA ALA A 468 4.17 25.24 -9.99
C ALA A 468 2.82 24.65 -10.42
N VAL A 469 1.87 25.52 -10.73
CA VAL A 469 0.46 25.17 -10.97
C VAL A 469 0.07 25.52 -12.41
N CYS A 470 -0.59 24.61 -13.10
CA CYS A 470 -1.13 24.86 -14.44
C CYS A 470 -2.57 25.37 -14.34
N PHE A 471 -2.76 26.65 -14.65
CA PHE A 471 -4.07 27.32 -14.63
C PHE A 471 -4.87 27.15 -15.94
N GLY A 472 -4.41 26.28 -16.85
CA GLY A 472 -5.10 26.00 -18.09
C GLY A 472 -5.07 27.19 -19.04
N SER A 473 -6.25 27.67 -19.45
CA SER A 473 -6.41 28.81 -20.36
C SER A 473 -6.25 30.18 -19.68
N ASP A 474 -6.20 30.23 -18.34
CA ASP A 474 -6.07 31.49 -17.63
C ASP A 474 -4.66 32.08 -17.83
N ASP A 475 -4.57 33.32 -18.32
CA ASP A 475 -3.31 34.04 -18.52
C ASP A 475 -2.75 34.57 -17.19
N VAL A 476 -2.26 33.64 -16.36
CA VAL A 476 -1.61 33.97 -15.10
C VAL A 476 -0.17 34.40 -15.36
N LYS A 477 0.10 35.69 -15.14
CA LYS A 477 1.44 36.28 -15.26
C LYS A 477 2.30 35.85 -14.09
N GLY A 478 3.57 35.60 -14.35
CA GLY A 478 4.45 35.05 -13.33
C GLY A 478 5.70 34.42 -13.90
N ASP A 479 6.65 34.15 -13.02
CA ASP A 479 7.66 33.14 -13.28
C ASP A 479 6.96 31.80 -13.55
N CYS A 480 7.37 31.09 -14.58
CA CYS A 480 6.67 29.90 -15.04
C CYS A 480 7.60 28.89 -15.73
N PHE A 481 7.09 27.70 -16.00
CA PHE A 481 7.76 26.64 -16.73
C PHE A 481 6.81 26.05 -17.77
N ASN A 482 7.32 25.77 -18.96
CA ASN A 482 6.58 25.06 -20.00
C ASN A 482 6.93 23.57 -19.94
N ILE A 483 5.96 22.75 -19.50
CA ILE A 483 6.13 21.32 -19.23
C ILE A 483 5.14 20.55 -20.10
N LYS A 484 5.66 19.72 -21.01
CA LYS A 484 4.84 18.95 -21.97
C LYS A 484 3.77 19.80 -22.70
N GLY A 485 4.13 21.03 -23.08
CA GLY A 485 3.24 21.95 -23.79
C GLY A 485 2.20 22.68 -22.92
N LYS A 486 2.20 22.48 -21.60
CA LYS A 486 1.37 23.23 -20.65
C LYS A 486 2.21 24.24 -19.87
N ARG A 487 1.64 25.42 -19.61
CA ARG A 487 2.25 26.48 -18.80
C ARG A 487 1.96 26.27 -17.32
N TYR A 488 3.00 26.14 -16.51
CA TYR A 488 2.91 26.02 -15.05
C TYR A 488 3.52 27.25 -14.39
N VAL A 489 2.74 27.97 -13.59
CA VAL A 489 3.17 29.20 -12.91
C VAL A 489 3.67 28.88 -11.51
N VAL A 490 4.81 29.46 -11.12
CA VAL A 490 5.47 29.21 -9.84
C VAL A 490 4.59 29.67 -8.67
N CYS A 491 4.41 28.78 -7.69
CA CYS A 491 3.76 29.06 -6.42
C CYS A 491 4.68 28.54 -5.32
N ASP A 492 5.32 29.44 -4.56
CA ASP A 492 6.30 29.05 -3.53
C ASP A 492 5.71 29.21 -2.11
N PRO A 493 5.38 28.11 -1.42
CA PRO A 493 4.78 28.15 -0.08
C PRO A 493 5.74 28.59 1.03
N THR A 494 7.02 28.76 0.71
CA THR A 494 8.08 29.14 1.65
C THR A 494 8.62 30.54 1.34
N TYR A 495 8.22 31.13 0.21
CA TYR A 495 8.42 32.56 -0.08
C TYR A 495 7.33 33.40 0.59
N ILE A 496 7.48 33.61 1.90
CA ILE A 496 6.44 34.15 2.79
C ILE A 496 5.91 35.50 2.30
N GLY A 497 4.60 35.55 2.05
CA GLY A 497 3.87 36.74 1.59
C GLY A 497 3.94 36.97 0.09
N ALA A 498 4.67 36.16 -0.68
CA ALA A 498 4.71 36.30 -2.13
C ALA A 498 3.44 35.74 -2.77
N SER A 499 2.91 36.49 -3.74
CA SER A 499 1.80 36.03 -4.59
C SER A 499 2.24 34.98 -5.61
N ILE A 500 1.27 34.28 -6.19
CA ILE A 500 1.46 33.40 -7.36
C ILE A 500 2.29 34.10 -8.44
N GLY A 501 3.17 33.35 -9.10
CA GLY A 501 4.03 33.83 -10.17
C GLY A 501 5.33 34.46 -9.68
N ARG A 502 5.71 34.26 -8.42
CA ARG A 502 6.94 34.78 -7.83
C ARG A 502 7.83 33.64 -7.36
N SER A 503 9.03 33.55 -7.94
CA SER A 503 10.10 32.71 -7.42
C SER A 503 10.88 33.46 -6.35
N MET A 504 11.43 32.73 -5.37
CA MET A 504 12.42 33.32 -4.48
C MET A 504 13.61 33.87 -5.30
N PRO A 505 14.21 35.00 -4.86
CA PRO A 505 15.32 35.63 -5.58
C PRO A 505 16.47 34.69 -5.94
N ASN A 506 16.81 33.75 -5.06
CA ASN A 506 17.93 32.82 -5.24
C ASN A 506 17.67 31.74 -6.30
N PHE A 507 16.40 31.45 -6.60
CA PHE A 507 16.00 30.40 -7.54
C PHE A 507 15.51 30.94 -8.88
N LYS A 508 15.47 32.27 -9.03
CA LYS A 508 15.08 32.89 -10.29
C LYS A 508 16.09 32.54 -11.38
N GLY A 509 15.62 31.96 -12.48
CA GLY A 509 16.47 31.54 -13.59
C GLY A 509 17.19 30.21 -13.37
N VAL A 510 17.06 29.61 -12.19
CA VAL A 510 17.57 28.27 -11.91
C VAL A 510 16.58 27.26 -12.47
N LEU A 511 17.07 26.21 -13.13
CA LEU A 511 16.22 25.12 -13.62
C LEU A 511 16.09 24.05 -12.52
N PRO A 512 14.88 23.77 -12.02
CA PRO A 512 14.66 22.70 -11.05
C PRO A 512 14.59 21.34 -11.75
N LYS A 513 14.81 20.27 -10.96
CA LYS A 513 14.36 18.92 -11.34
C LYS A 513 12.85 18.87 -11.14
N LEU A 514 12.12 18.54 -12.21
CA LEU A 514 10.66 18.45 -12.17
C LEU A 514 10.22 17.10 -11.61
N VAL A 515 9.25 17.14 -10.68
CA VAL A 515 8.55 15.97 -10.16
C VAL A 515 7.07 16.07 -10.51
N THR A 516 6.59 15.13 -11.33
CA THR A 516 5.17 15.03 -11.69
C THR A 516 4.44 14.18 -10.68
N ILE A 517 3.34 14.71 -10.14
CA ILE A 517 2.63 14.14 -8.99
C ILE A 517 1.23 13.62 -9.33
N TRP A 518 0.66 13.97 -10.49
CA TRP A 518 -0.63 13.49 -11.00
C TRP A 518 -0.61 13.31 -12.52
#